data_AF-A0A7S3PPP8-F1
#
_entry.id   AF-A0A7S3PPP8-F1
#
_cell.length_a   1.000
_cell.length_b   1.000
_cell.length_c   1.000
_cell.angle_alpha   90.00
_cell.angle_beta   90.00
_cell.angle_gamma   90.00
#
_symmetry.space_group_name_H-M   'P 1'
#
loop_
_entity.id
_entity.type
_entity.pdbx_description
1 polymer ?
#
loop_
_entity_poly.entity_id
_entity_poly.type
_entity_poly.pdbx_seq_one_letter_code
_entity_poly.pdbx_strand_id
1 'polypeptide(L)'
;MSCAKFSTQLTVEGRNKNGNKFNWDKYLHDEVWLYIFEFLSVRALCTCACLNRRLRELSNDEALWKKHCSRRWKSKQNFVCGELFYRGDYTKLRGTHSLTLDEIKTILAKRNIIPSDTKDEDYLSELMRTTTPRDVSAPMCPGKWKTCYACAEIDKLRNIITREEMSQFRWQLIYNGRPSNTGLRYFQPNGQYHSPYLGVVSWGLIENRLQLGNVFDTLGITRNKQDWGWTIGRGTATEYRSVEF
;
A
#
# COMPACT_ATOMS: atom_id res chain seq x y z
N MET A 1 -3.30 5.32 -20.44
CA MET A 1 -4.76 5.52 -20.47
C MET A 1 -5.03 6.88 -21.10
N SER A 2 -5.52 6.87 -22.35
CA SER A 2 -5.95 8.08 -23.04
C SER A 2 -7.29 8.51 -22.44
N CYS A 3 -7.32 9.64 -21.73
CA CYS A 3 -8.58 10.28 -21.34
C CYS A 3 -9.25 10.78 -22.62
N ALA A 4 -10.19 10.00 -23.15
CA ALA A 4 -11.10 10.45 -24.19
C ALA A 4 -11.72 11.80 -23.76
N LYS A 5 -11.71 12.78 -24.67
CA LYS A 5 -12.27 14.13 -24.49
C LYS A 5 -13.81 14.06 -24.37
N PHE A 6 -14.32 13.53 -23.26
CA PHE A 6 -15.70 13.77 -22.85
C PHE A 6 -15.75 15.12 -22.14
N SER A 7 -15.74 16.20 -22.92
CA SER A 7 -16.04 17.55 -22.43
C SER A 7 -17.55 17.73 -22.32
N THR A 8 -18.21 16.91 -21.52
CA THR A 8 -19.56 17.22 -21.04
C THR A 8 -19.36 17.92 -19.71
N GLN A 9 -19.56 19.23 -19.65
CA GLN A 9 -19.50 19.99 -18.40
C GLN A 9 -20.61 19.47 -17.49
N LEU A 10 -20.29 18.51 -16.63
CA LEU A 10 -21.14 18.12 -15.51
C LEU A 10 -21.05 19.25 -14.47
N THR A 11 -21.87 20.28 -14.65
CA THR A 11 -22.15 21.24 -13.58
C THR A 11 -23.06 20.55 -12.57
N VAL A 12 -22.72 20.62 -11.28
CA VAL A 12 -23.61 20.20 -10.19
C VAL A 12 -24.69 21.27 -10.06
N GLU A 13 -25.68 21.21 -10.95
CA GLU A 13 -26.78 22.18 -11.00
C GLU A 13 -27.86 21.76 -10.02
N GLY A 14 -27.93 22.45 -8.87
CA GLY A 14 -29.16 22.49 -8.10
C GLY A 14 -30.14 23.48 -8.75
N ARG A 15 -31.44 23.19 -8.73
CA ARG A 15 -32.46 24.22 -8.97
C ARG A 15 -33.03 24.66 -7.64
N ASN A 16 -33.16 25.97 -7.43
CA ASN A 16 -33.89 26.47 -6.26
C ASN A 16 -35.42 26.27 -6.47
N LYS A 17 -36.22 26.63 -5.45
CA LYS A 17 -37.70 26.54 -5.52
C LYS A 17 -38.31 27.31 -6.72
N ASN A 18 -37.58 28.27 -7.28
CA ASN A 18 -37.99 29.10 -8.41
C ASN A 18 -37.46 28.58 -9.76
N GLY A 19 -36.80 27.41 -9.79
CA GLY A 19 -36.23 26.84 -11.02
C GLY A 19 -34.89 27.43 -11.44
N ASN A 20 -34.34 28.41 -10.71
CA ASN A 20 -33.06 29.03 -11.05
C ASN A 20 -31.91 28.07 -10.74
N LYS A 21 -30.95 27.97 -11.67
CA LYS A 21 -29.71 27.21 -11.49
C LYS A 21 -28.88 27.83 -10.37
N PHE A 22 -28.55 27.03 -9.37
CA PHE A 22 -27.67 27.39 -8.28
C PHE A 22 -26.32 26.71 -8.47
N ASN A 23 -25.25 27.51 -8.53
CA ASN A 23 -23.89 27.01 -8.68
C ASN A 23 -23.22 26.92 -7.30
N TRP A 24 -23.40 25.77 -6.64
CA TRP A 24 -22.83 25.50 -5.31
C TRP A 24 -21.31 25.73 -5.25
N ASP A 25 -20.61 25.54 -6.37
CA ASP A 25 -19.16 25.71 -6.47
C ASP A 25 -18.69 27.16 -6.28
N LYS A 26 -19.58 28.15 -6.22
CA LYS A 26 -19.22 29.55 -5.93
C LYS A 26 -19.48 29.98 -4.49
N TYR A 27 -20.31 29.25 -3.76
CA TYR A 27 -20.84 29.71 -2.47
C TYR A 27 -20.29 28.93 -1.27
N LEU A 28 -19.78 27.72 -1.49
CA LEU A 28 -19.13 26.95 -0.43
C LEU A 28 -17.65 27.29 -0.36
N HIS A 29 -17.16 27.51 0.86
CA HIS A 29 -15.75 27.67 1.19
C HIS A 29 -14.97 26.36 0.94
N ASP A 30 -13.66 26.45 0.67
CA ASP A 30 -12.81 25.29 0.38
C ASP A 30 -12.80 24.29 1.55
N GLU A 31 -12.81 24.78 2.79
CA GLU A 31 -12.83 23.97 4.00
C GLU A 31 -14.10 23.12 4.09
N VAL A 32 -15.25 23.65 3.66
CA VAL A 32 -16.51 22.92 3.64
C VAL A 32 -16.49 21.82 2.57
N TRP A 33 -15.90 22.11 1.41
CA TRP A 33 -15.70 21.11 0.36
C TRP A 33 -14.76 19.99 0.80
N LEU A 34 -13.63 20.33 1.42
CA LEU A 34 -12.69 19.34 1.96
C LEU A 34 -13.36 18.47 3.03
N TYR A 35 -14.16 19.07 3.91
CA TYR A 35 -14.96 18.33 4.88
C TYR A 35 -15.94 17.35 4.20
N ILE A 36 -16.67 17.78 3.16
CA ILE A 36 -17.54 16.89 2.37
C ILE A 36 -16.73 15.76 1.72
N PHE A 37 -15.57 16.09 1.16
CA PHE A 37 -14.68 15.15 0.46
C PHE A 37 -14.13 14.05 1.38
N GLU A 38 -14.03 14.28 2.68
CA GLU A 38 -13.65 13.24 3.66
C GLU A 38 -14.69 12.09 3.71
N PHE A 39 -15.96 12.36 3.41
CA PHE A 39 -17.02 11.35 3.42
C PHE A 39 -17.20 10.63 2.08
N LEU A 40 -16.62 11.16 1.00
CA LEU A 40 -16.72 10.55 -0.32
C LEU A 40 -15.88 9.28 -0.44
N SER A 41 -16.33 8.32 -1.25
CA SER A 41 -15.47 7.22 -1.66
C SER A 41 -14.36 7.73 -2.59
N VAL A 42 -13.23 7.01 -2.68
CA VAL A 42 -12.14 7.38 -3.61
C VAL A 42 -12.61 7.47 -5.06
N ARG A 43 -13.55 6.59 -5.48
CA ARG A 43 -14.16 6.68 -6.81
C ARG A 43 -14.93 7.99 -7.01
N ALA A 44 -15.71 8.40 -6.02
CA ALA A 44 -16.44 9.66 -6.06
C ALA A 44 -15.48 10.86 -6.07
N LEU A 45 -14.41 10.84 -5.26
CA LEU A 45 -13.38 11.89 -5.29
C LEU A 45 -12.69 12.03 -6.64
N CYS A 46 -12.32 10.91 -7.26
CA CYS A 46 -11.77 10.93 -8.61
C CYS A 46 -12.75 11.48 -9.64
N THR A 47 -14.05 11.25 -9.44
CA THR A 47 -15.10 11.83 -10.29
C THR A 47 -15.22 13.34 -10.09
N CYS A 48 -15.20 13.82 -8.84
CA CYS A 48 -15.18 15.25 -8.52
C CYS A 48 -13.98 15.97 -9.17
N ALA A 49 -12.82 15.30 -9.23
CA ALA A 49 -11.63 15.84 -9.88
C ALA A 49 -11.78 16.12 -11.39
N CYS A 50 -12.78 15.49 -12.02
CA CYS A 50 -13.08 15.65 -13.43
C CYS A 50 -14.10 16.77 -13.72
N LEU A 51 -14.81 17.29 -12.70
CA LEU A 51 -15.89 18.24 -12.88
C LEU A 51 -15.39 19.65 -13.24
N ASN A 52 -14.48 20.20 -12.43
CA ASN A 52 -13.88 21.52 -12.67
C ASN A 52 -12.49 21.63 -12.03
N ARG A 53 -11.77 22.72 -12.32
CA ARG A 53 -10.40 22.95 -11.83
C ARG A 53 -10.31 23.07 -10.30
N ARG A 54 -11.23 23.80 -9.67
CA ARG A 54 -11.26 23.99 -8.21
C ARG A 54 -11.46 22.65 -7.49
N LEU A 55 -12.47 21.88 -7.89
CA LEU A 55 -12.72 20.55 -7.31
C LEU A 55 -11.58 19.58 -7.60
N ARG A 56 -10.89 19.72 -8.74
CA ARG A 56 -9.66 18.97 -9.01
C ARG A 56 -8.58 19.30 -8.00
N GLU A 57 -8.30 20.57 -7.75
CA GLU A 57 -7.29 21.01 -6.78
C GLU A 57 -7.65 20.48 -5.37
N LEU A 58 -8.89 20.69 -4.91
CA LEU A 58 -9.36 20.19 -3.60
C LEU A 58 -9.35 18.66 -3.50
N SER A 59 -9.72 17.95 -4.56
CA SER A 59 -9.72 16.47 -4.58
C SER A 59 -8.30 15.86 -4.59
N ASN A 60 -7.27 16.69 -4.77
CA ASN A 60 -5.87 16.30 -4.72
C ASN A 60 -5.17 16.85 -3.46
N ASP A 61 -5.93 17.38 -2.50
CA ASP A 61 -5.39 17.85 -1.22
C ASP A 61 -4.65 16.72 -0.47
N GLU A 62 -3.43 17.00 -0.02
CA GLU A 62 -2.55 16.01 0.61
C GLU A 62 -3.09 15.53 1.96
N ALA A 63 -3.67 16.42 2.76
CA ALA A 63 -4.22 16.08 4.07
C ALA A 63 -5.46 15.20 3.94
N LEU A 64 -6.32 15.49 2.96
CA LEU A 64 -7.46 14.66 2.58
C LEU A 64 -7.00 13.24 2.21
N TRP A 65 -6.04 13.08 1.30
CA TRP A 65 -5.55 11.74 0.91
C TRP A 65 -4.89 10.99 2.06
N LYS A 66 -4.15 11.69 2.94
CA LYS A 66 -3.60 11.09 4.16
C LYS A 66 -4.71 10.52 5.05
N LYS A 67 -5.81 11.24 5.26
CA LYS A 67 -6.98 10.75 6.02
C LYS A 67 -7.63 9.54 5.36
N HIS A 68 -7.80 9.54 4.03
CA HIS A 68 -8.32 8.39 3.29
C HIS A 68 -7.44 7.16 3.41
N CYS A 69 -6.13 7.34 3.33
CA CYS A 69 -5.13 6.30 3.57
C CYS A 69 -5.28 5.71 4.98
N SER A 70 -5.25 6.54 6.02
CA SER A 70 -5.43 6.12 7.42
C SER A 70 -6.73 5.33 7.64
N ARG A 71 -7.85 5.82 7.11
CA ARG A 71 -9.15 5.12 7.21
C ARG A 71 -9.14 3.78 6.47
N ARG A 72 -8.57 3.74 5.26
CA ARG A 72 -8.54 2.56 4.41
C ARG A 72 -7.65 1.46 4.98
N TRP A 73 -6.54 1.83 5.62
CA TRP A 73 -5.51 0.91 6.06
C TRP A 73 -5.55 0.54 7.54
N LYS A 74 -6.48 1.10 8.33
CA LYS A 74 -6.60 0.85 9.79
C LYS A 74 -6.56 -0.62 10.21
N SER A 75 -6.95 -1.55 9.34
CA SER A 75 -6.97 -2.99 9.59
C SER A 75 -6.09 -3.80 8.63
N LYS A 76 -5.12 -3.17 7.98
CA LYS A 76 -4.29 -3.80 6.94
C LYS A 76 -2.86 -3.97 7.44
N GLN A 77 -2.31 -5.17 7.23
CA GLN A 77 -0.93 -5.48 7.52
C GLN A 77 0.02 -4.72 6.61
N ASN A 78 1.16 -4.34 7.19
CA ASN A 78 2.25 -3.51 6.67
C ASN A 78 1.94 -2.03 6.53
N PHE A 79 0.91 -1.52 7.21
CA PHE A 79 0.51 -0.12 7.12
C PHE A 79 0.44 0.54 8.48
N VAL A 80 1.43 1.40 8.73
CA VAL A 80 1.43 2.29 9.90
C VAL A 80 0.64 3.54 9.54
N CYS A 81 -0.35 3.87 10.35
CA CYS A 81 -1.18 5.05 10.15
C CYS A 81 -0.31 6.32 10.15
N GLY A 82 -0.36 7.07 9.07
CA GLY A 82 0.38 8.33 8.94
C GLY A 82 1.74 8.20 8.23
N GLU A 83 2.12 7.00 7.80
CA GLU A 83 3.31 6.75 6.99
C GLU A 83 2.99 6.40 5.53
N LEU A 84 3.95 6.65 4.64
CA LEU A 84 3.84 6.30 3.23
C LEU A 84 4.08 4.79 3.03
N PHE A 85 3.46 4.25 1.99
CA PHE A 85 3.56 2.85 1.60
C PHE A 85 4.95 2.59 1.03
N TYR A 86 5.72 1.72 1.69
CA TYR A 86 7.12 1.52 1.39
C TYR A 86 7.39 0.91 0.01
N ARG A 87 6.44 0.17 -0.58
CA ARG A 87 6.57 -0.35 -1.95
C ARG A 87 6.09 0.62 -3.04
N GLY A 88 5.69 1.85 -2.68
CA GLY A 88 5.26 2.85 -3.66
C GLY A 88 6.44 3.39 -4.50
N ASP A 89 6.18 3.65 -5.78
CA ASP A 89 7.08 4.40 -6.65
C ASP A 89 6.78 5.89 -6.54
N TYR A 90 7.68 6.61 -5.86
CA TYR A 90 7.60 8.06 -5.65
C TYR A 90 8.60 8.85 -6.51
N THR A 91 9.33 8.17 -7.40
CA THR A 91 10.45 8.74 -8.17
C THR A 91 10.02 9.83 -9.16
N LYS A 92 8.71 9.94 -9.43
CA LYS A 92 8.10 10.92 -10.34
C LYS A 92 7.59 12.18 -9.62
N LEU A 93 7.64 12.23 -8.29
CA LEU A 93 7.20 13.39 -7.54
C LEU A 93 8.20 14.54 -7.66
N ARG A 94 7.70 15.77 -7.75
CA ARG A 94 8.48 16.99 -7.97
C ARG A 94 7.89 18.15 -7.16
N GLY A 95 8.72 19.16 -6.88
CA GLY A 95 8.29 20.40 -6.24
C GLY A 95 7.70 20.18 -4.85
N THR A 96 6.55 20.79 -4.58
CA THR A 96 5.86 20.74 -3.27
C THR A 96 5.38 19.34 -2.85
N HIS A 97 5.42 18.37 -3.76
CA HIS A 97 5.04 16.99 -3.50
C HIS A 97 6.24 16.04 -3.38
N SER A 98 7.48 16.53 -3.39
CA SER A 98 8.64 15.68 -3.15
C SER A 98 8.58 15.03 -1.76
N LEU A 99 9.24 13.89 -1.64
CA LEU A 99 9.43 13.25 -0.34
C LEU A 99 10.37 14.08 0.51
N THR A 100 10.11 14.14 1.81
CA THR A 100 11.10 14.66 2.76
C THR A 100 12.21 13.61 2.99
N LEU A 101 13.36 14.05 3.50
CA LEU A 101 14.46 13.13 3.85
C LEU A 101 14.02 12.06 4.85
N ASP A 102 13.20 12.42 5.84
CA ASP A 102 12.68 11.48 6.84
C ASP A 102 11.73 10.45 6.21
N GLU A 103 10.89 10.87 5.26
CA GLU A 103 10.02 9.96 4.51
C GLU A 103 10.84 8.97 3.68
N ILE A 104 11.90 9.43 3.01
CA ILE A 104 12.83 8.58 2.26
C ILE A 104 13.49 7.56 3.20
N LYS A 105 14.06 7.99 4.32
CA LYS A 105 14.71 7.11 5.29
C LYS A 105 13.74 6.08 5.85
N THR A 106 12.51 6.49 6.17
CA THR A 106 11.45 5.60 6.67
C THR A 106 11.10 4.53 5.63
N ILE A 107 10.95 4.91 4.36
CA ILE A 107 10.66 3.95 3.28
C ILE A 107 11.83 2.98 3.08
N LEU A 108 13.07 3.48 3.03
CA LEU A 108 14.28 2.65 2.89
C LEU A 108 14.44 1.68 4.05
N ALA A 109 14.25 2.14 5.29
CA ALA A 109 14.32 1.28 6.47
C ALA A 109 13.31 0.12 6.38
N LYS A 110 12.06 0.40 5.95
CA LYS A 110 11.05 -0.65 5.71
C LYS A 110 11.37 -1.60 4.56
N ARG A 111 12.23 -1.18 3.62
CA ARG A 111 12.80 -2.04 2.58
C ARG A 111 14.00 -2.85 3.08
N ASN A 112 14.30 -2.83 4.39
CA ASN A 112 15.51 -3.39 5.00
C ASN A 112 16.81 -2.79 4.45
N ILE A 113 16.77 -1.52 4.06
CA ILE A 113 17.92 -0.78 3.58
C ILE A 113 18.27 0.20 4.67
N ILE A 114 19.43 0.02 5.28
CA ILE A 114 19.96 0.95 6.27
C ILE A 114 20.74 1.99 5.46
N PRO A 115 20.17 3.16 5.16
CA PRO A 115 20.99 4.25 4.64
C PRO A 115 22.07 4.53 5.67
N SER A 116 23.30 4.77 5.22
CA SER A 116 24.31 5.39 6.09
C SER A 116 23.72 6.66 6.72
N ASP A 117 24.28 7.14 7.83
CA ASP A 117 23.88 8.42 8.46
C ASP A 117 24.11 9.67 7.57
N THR A 118 24.31 9.46 6.28
CA THR A 118 24.39 10.49 5.26
C THR A 118 23.12 11.35 5.23
N LYS A 119 23.36 12.62 4.91
CA LYS A 119 22.35 13.64 4.60
C LYS A 119 22.30 13.95 3.11
N ASP A 120 23.04 13.20 2.29
CA ASP A 120 23.07 13.35 0.84
C ASP A 120 21.73 12.94 0.23
N GLU A 121 20.95 13.95 -0.17
CA GLU A 121 19.61 13.77 -0.75
C GLU A 121 19.65 13.07 -2.11
N ASP A 122 20.67 13.32 -2.92
CA ASP A 122 20.83 12.72 -4.24
C ASP A 122 21.14 11.23 -4.11
N TYR A 123 22.05 10.86 -3.20
CA TYR A 123 22.33 9.46 -2.89
C TYR A 123 21.08 8.72 -2.40
N LEU A 124 20.33 9.31 -1.46
CA LEU A 124 19.11 8.69 -0.91
C LEU A 124 18.00 8.58 -1.96
N SER A 125 17.87 9.57 -2.85
CA SER A 125 16.92 9.54 -3.96
C SER A 125 17.26 8.46 -4.98
N GLU A 126 18.53 8.29 -5.29
CA GLU A 126 19.01 7.22 -6.18
C GLU A 126 18.82 5.83 -5.55
N LEU A 127 19.08 5.70 -4.25
CA LEU A 127 18.83 4.48 -3.50
C LEU A 127 17.33 4.14 -3.48
N MET A 128 16.47 5.13 -3.27
CA MET A 128 15.01 4.97 -3.39
C MET A 128 14.59 4.49 -4.78
N ARG A 129 15.16 5.06 -5.84
CA ARG A 129 14.86 4.70 -7.23
C ARG A 129 15.27 3.26 -7.54
N THR A 130 16.50 2.88 -7.19
CA THR A 130 17.06 1.55 -7.48
C THR A 130 16.39 0.42 -6.69
N THR A 131 15.79 0.74 -5.54
CA THR A 131 15.18 -0.23 -4.63
C THR A 131 13.65 -0.25 -4.71
N THR A 132 13.06 0.56 -5.58
CA THR A 132 11.62 0.57 -5.81
C THR A 132 11.20 -0.76 -6.48
N PRO A 133 10.22 -1.47 -5.93
CA PRO A 133 9.77 -2.74 -6.50
C PRO A 133 9.23 -2.55 -7.93
N ARG A 134 9.78 -3.31 -8.89
CA ARG A 134 9.45 -3.19 -10.32
C ARG A 134 8.03 -3.65 -10.65
N ASP A 135 7.43 -4.44 -9.78
CA ASP A 135 6.07 -4.99 -9.92
C ASP A 135 4.98 -3.95 -9.61
N VAL A 136 5.32 -2.81 -9.00
CA VAL A 136 4.37 -1.75 -8.65
C VAL A 136 4.60 -0.55 -9.57
N SER A 137 3.96 -0.55 -10.75
CA SER A 137 3.94 0.65 -11.60
C SER A 137 2.95 1.65 -11.04
N ALA A 138 3.44 2.71 -10.40
CA ALA A 138 2.58 3.76 -9.89
C ALA A 138 1.87 4.50 -11.03
N PRO A 139 0.54 4.68 -10.96
CA PRO A 139 -0.11 5.63 -11.83
C PRO A 139 0.43 7.03 -11.52
N MET A 140 0.51 7.89 -12.54
CA MET A 140 0.84 9.29 -12.33
C MET A 140 -0.31 9.96 -11.56
N CYS A 141 -0.13 10.09 -10.25
CA CYS A 141 -1.04 10.79 -9.37
C CYS A 141 -0.41 12.12 -8.92
N PRO A 142 -1.20 13.21 -8.86
CA PRO A 142 -0.74 14.43 -8.21
C PRO A 142 -0.65 14.15 -6.70
N GLY A 143 0.55 14.30 -6.14
CA GLY A 143 0.77 14.20 -4.71
C GLY A 143 1.25 12.84 -4.20
N LYS A 144 1.94 12.84 -3.06
CA LYS A 144 2.53 11.62 -2.46
C LYS A 144 1.46 10.75 -1.82
N TRP A 145 0.49 11.31 -1.11
CA TRP A 145 -0.54 10.50 -0.44
C TRP A 145 -1.51 9.83 -1.42
N LYS A 146 -1.84 10.50 -2.53
CA LYS A 146 -2.64 9.90 -3.60
C LYS A 146 -1.87 8.79 -4.33
N THR A 147 -0.58 9.03 -4.62
CA THR A 147 0.32 8.00 -5.16
C THR A 147 0.43 6.80 -4.22
N CYS A 148 0.60 7.07 -2.93
CA CYS A 148 0.64 6.07 -1.88
C CYS A 148 -0.63 5.20 -1.84
N TYR A 149 -1.81 5.83 -1.88
CA TYR A 149 -3.09 5.14 -1.98
C TYR A 149 -3.16 4.23 -3.21
N ALA A 150 -2.81 4.77 -4.37
CA ALA A 150 -2.88 4.02 -5.63
C ALA A 150 -1.92 2.82 -5.64
N CYS A 151 -0.68 3.00 -5.21
CA CYS A 151 0.31 1.92 -5.11
C CYS A 151 -0.13 0.82 -4.15
N ALA A 152 -0.68 1.18 -2.98
CA ALA A 152 -1.19 0.20 -2.02
C ALA A 152 -2.38 -0.60 -2.60
N GLU A 153 -3.27 0.07 -3.32
CA GLU A 153 -4.41 -0.59 -3.97
C GLU A 153 -4.04 -1.45 -5.18
N ILE A 154 -2.86 -1.23 -5.78
CA ILE A 154 -2.28 -2.14 -6.78
C ILE A 154 -1.62 -3.33 -6.06
N ASP A 155 -0.82 -3.08 -5.03
CA ASP A 155 -0.14 -4.15 -4.26
C ASP A 155 -1.13 -5.12 -3.61
N LYS A 156 -2.31 -4.66 -3.19
CA LYS A 156 -3.36 -5.55 -2.63
C LYS A 156 -3.78 -6.67 -3.58
N LEU A 157 -3.61 -6.47 -4.89
CA LEU A 157 -3.98 -7.43 -5.94
C LEU A 157 -2.84 -8.42 -6.23
N ARG A 158 -1.65 -8.19 -5.66
CA ARG A 158 -0.49 -9.04 -5.85
C ARG A 158 -0.73 -10.42 -5.25
N ASN A 159 -0.33 -11.42 -6.02
CA ASN A 159 -0.45 -12.83 -5.69
C ASN A 159 0.90 -13.51 -5.43
N ILE A 160 2.03 -12.83 -5.68
CA ILE A 160 3.39 -13.37 -5.50
C ILE A 160 4.08 -12.63 -4.34
N ILE A 161 4.56 -13.39 -3.34
CA ILE A 161 5.39 -12.85 -2.25
C ILE A 161 6.87 -12.85 -2.67
N THR A 162 7.66 -11.87 -2.23
CA THR A 162 9.11 -11.88 -2.47
C THR A 162 9.86 -12.60 -1.34
N ARG A 163 11.11 -12.99 -1.60
CA ARG A 163 11.97 -13.64 -0.59
C ARG A 163 12.24 -12.70 0.59
N GLU A 164 12.44 -11.43 0.30
CA GLU A 164 12.67 -10.38 1.29
C GLU A 164 11.47 -10.27 2.22
N GLU A 165 10.25 -10.19 1.65
CA GLU A 165 9.01 -10.15 2.42
C GLU A 165 8.82 -11.40 3.28
N MET A 166 9.08 -12.59 2.73
CA MET A 166 9.02 -13.85 3.48
C MET A 166 9.86 -13.77 4.76
N SER A 167 11.04 -13.15 4.66
CA SER A 167 11.93 -12.94 5.79
C SER A 167 11.62 -11.73 6.67
N GLN A 168 10.82 -10.77 6.20
CA GLN A 168 10.42 -9.63 7.02
C GLN A 168 9.33 -10.01 8.03
N PHE A 169 8.36 -10.82 7.57
CA PHE A 169 7.23 -11.20 8.40
C PHE A 169 7.63 -12.08 9.58
N ARG A 170 6.83 -11.97 10.63
CA ARG A 170 6.66 -13.05 11.60
C ARG A 170 5.44 -13.85 11.19
N TRP A 171 5.49 -15.15 11.46
CA TRP A 171 4.50 -16.09 10.95
C TRP A 171 3.86 -16.87 12.09
N GLN A 172 2.56 -16.69 12.28
CA GLN A 172 1.80 -17.51 13.21
C GLN A 172 1.52 -18.86 12.55
N LEU A 173 2.06 -19.93 13.16
CA LEU A 173 1.74 -21.30 12.78
C LEU A 173 0.31 -21.62 13.25
N ILE A 174 -0.51 -22.17 12.37
CA ILE A 174 -1.85 -22.69 12.64
C ILE A 174 -1.83 -24.17 12.25
N TYR A 175 -2.09 -25.04 13.22
CA TYR A 175 -2.11 -26.48 13.03
C TYR A 175 -3.53 -27.01 13.24
N ASN A 176 -4.09 -27.70 12.25
CA ASN A 176 -5.48 -28.17 12.24
C ASN A 176 -6.49 -27.08 12.65
N GLY A 177 -6.32 -25.88 12.08
CA GLY A 177 -7.18 -24.72 12.35
C GLY A 177 -6.95 -24.00 13.68
N ARG A 178 -6.00 -24.44 14.51
CA ARG A 178 -5.70 -23.84 15.82
C ARG A 178 -4.33 -23.15 15.80
N PRO A 179 -4.21 -21.89 16.28
CA PRO A 179 -2.91 -21.26 16.47
C PRO A 179 -2.01 -22.10 17.38
N SER A 180 -0.76 -22.29 16.98
CA SER A 180 0.24 -22.98 17.79
C SER A 180 0.74 -22.08 18.92
N ASN A 181 0.93 -22.68 20.10
CA ASN A 181 1.47 -21.99 21.29
C ASN A 181 3.00 -21.90 21.32
N THR A 182 3.68 -22.39 20.28
CA THR A 182 5.14 -22.49 20.23
C THR A 182 5.81 -21.22 19.70
N GLY A 183 5.12 -20.09 19.77
CA GLY A 183 5.60 -18.78 19.32
C GLY A 183 5.55 -18.55 17.81
N LEU A 184 5.98 -17.35 17.40
CA LEU A 184 6.02 -16.94 16.00
C LEU A 184 7.21 -17.57 15.27
N ARG A 185 7.01 -17.79 13.97
CA ARG A 185 7.99 -18.36 13.06
C ARG A 185 8.69 -17.27 12.27
N TYR A 186 9.94 -17.56 11.92
CA TYR A 186 10.81 -16.64 11.21
C TYR A 186 11.60 -17.39 10.15
N PHE A 187 11.46 -16.95 8.91
CA PHE A 187 12.23 -17.44 7.77
C PHE A 187 13.45 -16.52 7.62
N GLN A 188 14.64 -17.04 7.88
CA GLN A 188 15.84 -16.21 7.85
C GLN A 188 16.22 -15.84 6.40
N PRO A 189 16.74 -14.62 6.15
CA PRO A 189 17.15 -14.19 4.80
C PRO A 189 18.14 -15.15 4.10
N ASN A 190 19.02 -15.79 4.88
CA ASN A 190 19.99 -16.78 4.42
C ASN A 190 19.37 -18.09 3.90
N GLY A 191 18.04 -18.24 3.94
CA GLY A 191 17.34 -19.44 3.50
C GLY A 191 17.23 -20.52 4.59
N GLN A 192 17.48 -20.21 5.86
CA GLN A 192 17.29 -21.14 6.98
C GLN A 192 15.97 -20.87 7.72
N TYR A 193 15.35 -21.94 8.21
CA TYR A 193 14.12 -21.92 8.98
C TYR A 193 14.28 -22.80 10.21
N HIS A 194 14.07 -22.23 11.39
CA HIS A 194 14.14 -22.96 12.66
C HIS A 194 12.75 -23.48 13.03
N SER A 195 12.55 -24.78 12.87
CA SER A 195 11.33 -25.49 13.27
C SER A 195 11.53 -26.12 14.65
N PRO A 196 10.58 -25.95 15.59
CA PRO A 196 10.63 -26.67 16.87
C PRO A 196 10.63 -28.20 16.72
N TYR A 197 10.12 -28.73 15.62
CA TYR A 197 9.98 -30.18 15.40
C TYR A 197 11.02 -30.74 14.43
N LEU A 198 11.50 -29.94 13.49
CA LEU A 198 12.40 -30.38 12.42
C LEU A 198 13.84 -29.88 12.62
N GLY A 199 14.10 -29.09 13.66
CA GLY A 199 15.37 -28.39 13.81
C GLY A 199 15.56 -27.32 12.74
N VAL A 200 16.80 -27.14 12.29
CA VAL A 200 17.15 -26.16 11.25
C VAL A 200 17.01 -26.82 9.89
N VAL A 201 16.14 -26.27 9.04
CA VAL A 201 15.95 -26.72 7.66
C VAL A 201 16.14 -25.57 6.69
N SER A 202 16.49 -25.88 5.44
CA SER A 202 16.50 -24.88 4.38
C SER A 202 15.07 -24.51 3.97
N TRP A 203 14.88 -23.33 3.43
CA TRP A 203 13.64 -22.92 2.76
C TRP A 203 13.94 -22.19 1.46
N GLY A 204 12.97 -22.23 0.55
CA GLY A 204 13.03 -21.53 -0.72
C GLY A 204 11.64 -21.16 -1.22
N LEU A 205 11.61 -20.25 -2.20
CA LEU A 205 10.41 -19.94 -2.97
C LEU A 205 10.57 -20.51 -4.37
N ILE A 206 9.64 -21.37 -4.76
CA ILE A 206 9.51 -21.84 -6.14
C ILE A 206 8.19 -21.28 -6.64
N GLU A 207 8.29 -20.33 -7.58
CA GLU A 207 7.16 -19.53 -8.07
C GLU A 207 6.48 -18.77 -6.92
N ASN A 208 5.37 -19.29 -6.40
CA ASN A 208 4.63 -18.74 -5.28
C ASN A 208 4.27 -19.84 -4.27
N ARG A 209 5.22 -20.76 -4.07
CA ARG A 209 5.10 -21.88 -3.14
C ARG A 209 6.33 -21.91 -2.25
N LEU A 210 6.11 -22.17 -0.97
CA LEU A 210 7.17 -22.37 0.01
C LEU A 210 7.66 -23.82 -0.10
N GLN A 211 8.96 -24.00 -0.27
CA GLN A 211 9.62 -25.29 -0.09
C GLN A 211 10.36 -25.29 1.25
N LEU A 212 10.21 -26.35 2.04
CA LEU A 212 10.93 -26.56 3.30
C LEU A 212 11.78 -27.83 3.16
N GLY A 213 13.10 -27.70 3.18
CA GLY A 213 14.03 -28.81 2.95
C GLY A 213 13.78 -29.54 1.62
N ASN A 214 14.32 -30.75 1.51
CA ASN A 214 14.11 -31.62 0.34
C ASN A 214 13.00 -32.68 0.59
N VAL A 215 12.35 -32.63 1.75
CA VAL A 215 11.51 -33.74 2.25
C VAL A 215 10.01 -33.45 2.11
N PHE A 216 9.61 -32.18 2.03
CA PHE A 216 8.20 -31.79 2.07
C PHE A 216 7.69 -31.32 0.72
N ASP A 217 6.40 -31.61 0.47
CA ASP A 217 5.65 -30.99 -0.60
C ASP A 217 5.64 -29.46 -0.45
N THR A 218 5.65 -28.77 -1.59
CA THR A 218 5.63 -27.31 -1.60
C THR A 218 4.26 -26.77 -1.17
N LEU A 219 4.25 -25.82 -0.24
CA LEU A 219 3.04 -25.20 0.29
C LEU A 219 2.67 -23.96 -0.52
N GLY A 220 1.45 -23.92 -1.07
CA GLY A 220 0.97 -22.76 -1.83
C GLY A 220 0.86 -21.50 -0.96
N ILE A 221 1.23 -20.34 -1.51
CA ILE A 221 1.16 -19.05 -0.83
C ILE A 221 0.01 -18.24 -1.42
N THR A 222 -0.77 -17.57 -0.57
CA THR A 222 -1.91 -16.76 -1.00
C THR A 222 -1.97 -15.46 -0.23
N ARG A 223 -2.36 -14.36 -0.90
CA ARG A 223 -2.63 -13.09 -0.23
C ARG A 223 -4.00 -13.13 0.44
N ASN A 224 -4.10 -12.67 1.68
CA ASN A 224 -5.37 -12.48 2.35
C ASN A 224 -5.97 -11.13 1.92
N LYS A 225 -7.15 -11.17 1.28
CA LYS A 225 -7.83 -9.97 0.76
C LYS A 225 -8.34 -9.03 1.85
N GLN A 226 -8.56 -9.55 3.07
CA GLN A 226 -9.17 -8.81 4.16
C GLN A 226 -8.16 -7.96 4.94
N ASP A 227 -7.00 -8.50 5.26
CA ASP A 227 -5.96 -7.82 6.04
C ASP A 227 -4.71 -7.49 5.20
N TRP A 228 -4.65 -7.90 3.93
CA TRP A 228 -3.48 -7.75 3.08
C TRP A 228 -2.22 -8.46 3.61
N GLY A 229 -2.38 -9.44 4.49
CA GLY A 229 -1.33 -10.36 4.87
C GLY A 229 -1.14 -11.50 3.86
N TRP A 230 -0.27 -12.44 4.21
CA TRP A 230 0.02 -13.64 3.45
C TRP A 230 -0.34 -14.89 4.25
N THR A 231 -0.78 -15.93 3.54
CA THR A 231 -1.07 -17.25 4.09
C THR A 231 -0.34 -18.31 3.29
N ILE A 232 0.46 -19.13 3.97
CA ILE A 232 1.15 -20.29 3.40
C ILE A 232 0.38 -21.54 3.78
N GLY A 233 0.16 -22.45 2.84
CA GLY A 233 -0.48 -23.75 3.10
C GLY A 233 -1.98 -23.65 3.40
N ARG A 234 -2.67 -22.62 2.89
CA ARG A 234 -4.11 -22.41 3.13
C ARG A 234 -4.91 -23.68 2.81
N GLY A 235 -5.74 -24.13 3.75
CA GLY A 235 -6.57 -25.33 3.61
C GLY A 235 -5.83 -26.64 3.86
N THR A 236 -4.56 -26.61 4.25
CA THR A 236 -3.82 -27.81 4.70
C THR A 236 -3.84 -27.92 6.23
N ALA A 237 -3.34 -29.04 6.76
CA ALA A 237 -3.18 -29.22 8.20
C ALA A 237 -2.23 -28.19 8.83
N THR A 238 -1.32 -27.61 8.05
CA THR A 238 -0.26 -26.70 8.51
C THR A 238 -0.34 -25.39 7.73
N GLU A 239 -0.91 -24.35 8.34
CA GLU A 239 -0.96 -23.01 7.80
C GLU A 239 0.04 -22.08 8.49
N TYR A 240 0.59 -21.13 7.75
CA TYR A 240 1.33 -20.01 8.33
C TYR A 240 0.64 -18.72 7.92
N ARG A 241 0.30 -17.86 8.88
CA ARG A 241 -0.25 -16.53 8.61
C ARG A 241 0.75 -15.46 9.00
N SER A 242 1.03 -14.52 8.09
CA SER A 242 1.85 -13.37 8.44
C SER A 242 1.17 -12.57 9.55
N VAL A 243 1.98 -12.02 10.45
CA VAL A 243 1.54 -11.07 11.48
C VAL A 243 2.47 -9.86 11.45
N GLU A 244 1.92 -8.69 11.75
CA GLU A 244 2.71 -7.48 12.00
C GLU A 244 3.38 -7.57 13.37
N PHE A 245 4.56 -6.95 13.47
CA PHE A 245 5.26 -6.71 14.73
C PHE A 245 5.30 -5.21 14.97
#